data_AF-A0A117UVE5-F1
#
_entry.id   AF-A0A117UVE5-F1
#
_cell.length_a   1.000
_cell.length_b   1.000
_cell.length_c   1.000
_cell.angle_alpha   90.00
_cell.angle_beta   90.00
_cell.angle_gamma   90.00
#
_symmetry.space_group_name_H-M   'P 1'
#
loop_
_entity.id
_entity.type
_entity.pdbx_description
1 polymer ?
#
loop_
_entity_poly.entity_id
_entity_poly.type
_entity_poly.pdbx_seq_one_letter_code
_entity_poly.pdbx_strand_id
1 'polypeptide(L)'
;MNTYLTPLRRAAGIAGCSIVALSLTAPLAQTAHATGVLAGTLIENTATATYETGAGTGSVTSNKVTVKVDELLDVAVSTLSTAPATATSAPAVLVYSVTNSGNGPEAFNLAADPKVSGNAFDGTIKSLALDSNNNGVYDPGVDTLLTAGALATPVLAPDKSVKVFVLVTLPAGAADAQTSQVRLTATAQTGTGTPGTSFTGKGEGGGDAVVGLTTASANSLAGLVASLANLTLTKSATILDPFGTAKPVPGAVVTYSLAAKVSGSGSLDGLHVIDTIPDGTTYVPGSLKLDAAALTDAADGDAGVGGASGIDVTLGKIAGGTTKTVVFAVKIN
;
A
#
# COMPACT_ATOMS: atom_id res chain seq x y z
N MET A 1 -74.10 -72.23 18.89
CA MET A 1 -73.42 -72.14 17.58
C MET A 1 -73.49 -70.68 17.14
N ASN A 2 -72.34 -70.00 17.13
CA ASN A 2 -71.99 -68.67 16.57
C ASN A 2 -72.88 -67.44 16.90
N THR A 3 -72.46 -66.57 17.84
CA THR A 3 -71.65 -65.31 17.65
C THR A 3 -72.47 -64.16 17.03
N TYR A 4 -72.53 -62.92 17.55
CA TYR A 4 -71.45 -61.96 17.82
C TYR A 4 -71.92 -60.79 18.75
N LEU A 5 -71.03 -60.39 19.70
CA LEU A 5 -70.59 -59.05 20.15
C LEU A 5 -71.48 -57.81 19.84
N THR A 6 -71.86 -56.89 20.74
CA THR A 6 -71.05 -55.96 21.58
C THR A 6 -71.96 -55.05 22.46
N PRO A 7 -71.46 -54.32 23.48
CA PRO A 7 -72.26 -53.66 24.51
C PRO A 7 -72.25 -52.10 24.54
N LEU A 8 -73.33 -51.55 25.13
CA LEU A 8 -73.45 -50.42 26.09
C LEU A 8 -72.94 -48.97 25.81
N ARG A 9 -73.91 -48.05 26.01
CA ARG A 9 -73.91 -46.81 26.86
C ARG A 9 -73.82 -45.40 26.23
N ARG A 10 -74.97 -44.71 26.30
CA ARG A 10 -75.33 -43.39 26.90
C ARG A 10 -74.36 -42.18 26.89
N ALA A 11 -75.04 -41.02 26.80
CA ALA A 11 -74.74 -39.65 27.29
C ALA A 11 -74.20 -38.69 26.21
N ALA A 12 -74.96 -37.68 25.77
CA ALA A 12 -75.33 -36.41 26.42
C ALA A 12 -74.35 -35.28 26.05
N GLY A 13 -74.92 -34.17 25.56
CA GLY A 13 -74.23 -33.12 24.84
C GLY A 13 -73.31 -32.23 25.67
N ILE A 14 -72.38 -31.57 24.97
CA ILE A 14 -71.54 -30.50 25.50
C ILE A 14 -71.54 -29.35 24.48
N ALA A 15 -71.81 -28.17 25.03
CA ALA A 15 -71.89 -26.87 24.36
C ALA A 15 -70.56 -26.42 23.75
N GLY A 16 -70.66 -25.72 22.61
CA GLY A 16 -69.51 -25.09 21.95
C GLY A 16 -69.08 -23.81 22.67
N CYS A 17 -67.83 -23.80 23.16
CA CYS A 17 -67.09 -22.59 23.49
C CYS A 17 -66.11 -22.30 22.34
N SER A 18 -66.32 -21.18 21.64
CA SER A 18 -65.39 -20.68 20.63
C SER A 18 -64.22 -19.98 21.32
N ILE A 19 -63.01 -20.52 21.16
CA ILE A 19 -61.76 -19.88 21.59
C ILE A 19 -61.31 -18.96 20.47
N VAL A 20 -61.42 -17.64 20.66
CA VAL A 20 -60.75 -16.64 19.83
C VAL A 20 -59.30 -16.57 20.29
N ALA A 21 -58.40 -17.18 19.52
CA ALA A 21 -56.97 -17.08 19.74
C ALA A 21 -56.48 -15.68 19.33
N LEU A 22 -56.25 -14.81 20.31
CA LEU A 22 -55.62 -13.51 20.10
C LEU A 22 -54.10 -13.75 19.94
N SER A 23 -53.64 -13.88 18.69
CA SER A 23 -52.21 -13.95 18.38
C SER A 23 -51.57 -12.58 18.59
N LEU A 24 -50.93 -12.37 19.75
CA LEU A 24 -49.99 -11.27 19.95
C LEU A 24 -48.72 -11.56 19.14
N THR A 25 -48.65 -11.00 17.93
CA THR A 25 -47.39 -10.86 17.19
C THR A 25 -46.63 -9.67 17.77
N ALA A 26 -45.68 -9.93 18.66
CA ALA A 26 -44.71 -8.91 19.07
C ALA A 26 -43.84 -8.55 17.86
N PRO A 27 -43.78 -7.29 17.40
CA PRO A 27 -42.80 -6.89 16.41
C PRO A 27 -41.41 -7.01 17.07
N LEU A 28 -40.59 -7.91 16.54
CA LEU A 28 -39.15 -7.89 16.79
C LEU A 28 -38.66 -6.50 16.37
N ALA A 29 -38.27 -5.68 17.34
CA ALA A 29 -37.56 -4.44 17.05
C ALA A 29 -36.27 -4.81 16.32
N GLN A 30 -36.27 -4.66 15.00
CA GLN A 30 -35.03 -4.62 14.26
C GLN A 30 -34.24 -3.45 14.82
N THR A 31 -33.06 -3.73 15.35
CA THR A 31 -32.07 -2.70 15.62
C THR A 31 -31.73 -2.07 14.28
N ALA A 32 -32.46 -1.01 13.92
CA ALA A 32 -32.08 -0.15 12.82
C ALA A 32 -30.76 0.50 13.25
N HIS A 33 -29.65 0.03 12.70
CA HIS A 33 -28.43 0.82 12.72
C HIS A 33 -28.80 2.14 12.04
N ALA A 34 -28.78 3.23 12.79
CA ALA A 34 -28.99 4.54 12.21
C ALA A 34 -27.80 4.83 11.28
N THR A 35 -27.94 4.48 10.00
CA THR A 35 -27.16 5.10 8.94
C THR A 35 -27.40 6.60 9.06
N GLY A 36 -26.33 7.40 9.07
CA GLY A 36 -26.44 8.86 9.17
C GLY A 36 -27.38 9.44 8.11
N VAL A 37 -27.95 10.62 8.38
CA VAL A 37 -28.84 11.28 7.41
C VAL A 37 -27.98 11.97 6.35
N LEU A 38 -28.18 11.60 5.08
CA LEU A 38 -27.45 12.17 3.95
C LEU A 38 -27.78 13.65 3.77
N ALA A 39 -26.77 14.41 3.33
CA ALA A 39 -26.92 15.80 2.93
C ALA A 39 -28.02 15.97 1.87
N GLY A 40 -28.73 17.09 1.92
CA GLY A 40 -29.87 17.39 1.04
C GLY A 40 -31.20 16.72 1.45
N THR A 41 -31.20 15.80 2.43
CA THR A 41 -32.43 15.17 2.92
C THR A 41 -33.36 16.21 3.57
N LEU A 42 -34.64 16.20 3.21
CA LEU A 42 -35.66 17.01 3.87
C LEU A 42 -36.25 16.25 5.06
N ILE A 43 -36.07 16.79 6.26
CA ILE A 43 -36.74 16.36 7.48
C ILE A 43 -38.03 17.17 7.60
N GLU A 44 -39.15 16.47 7.56
CA GLU A 44 -40.47 17.09 7.49
C GLU A 44 -41.32 16.67 8.70
N ASN A 45 -41.93 17.65 9.38
CA ASN A 45 -42.76 17.40 10.54
C ASN A 45 -44.12 18.10 10.44
N THR A 46 -45.16 17.37 10.80
CA THR A 46 -46.55 17.85 10.92
C THR A 46 -47.13 17.27 12.20
N ALA A 47 -47.78 18.10 13.01
CA ALA A 47 -48.49 17.65 14.21
C ALA A 47 -49.98 17.45 13.91
N THR A 48 -50.62 16.54 14.63
CA THR A 48 -52.07 16.35 14.58
C THR A 48 -52.63 16.50 15.98
N ALA A 49 -53.61 17.39 16.14
CA ALA A 49 -54.41 17.49 17.35
C ALA A 49 -55.72 16.73 17.15
N THR A 50 -56.08 15.91 18.12
CA THR A 50 -57.40 15.25 18.21
C THR A 50 -58.15 15.82 19.40
N TYR A 51 -59.45 16.03 19.26
CA TYR A 51 -60.28 16.62 20.32
C TYR A 51 -61.65 15.97 20.37
N GLU A 52 -62.31 16.06 21.52
CA GLU A 52 -63.70 15.66 21.69
C GLU A 52 -64.55 16.89 21.98
N THR A 53 -65.77 16.89 21.46
CA THR A 53 -66.81 17.87 21.77
C THR A 53 -68.04 17.12 22.27
N GLY A 54 -69.02 17.85 22.81
CA GLY A 54 -70.31 17.25 23.19
C GLY A 54 -71.07 16.57 22.03
N ALA A 55 -70.63 16.71 20.78
CA ALA A 55 -71.23 16.13 19.59
C ALA A 55 -70.36 15.07 18.87
N GLY A 56 -69.15 14.76 19.36
CA GLY A 56 -68.27 13.74 18.75
C GLY A 56 -66.78 14.08 18.81
N THR A 57 -65.95 13.21 18.23
CA THR A 57 -64.48 13.39 18.13
C THR A 57 -64.09 14.02 16.80
N GLY A 58 -63.01 14.81 16.80
CA GLY A 58 -62.49 15.52 15.62
C GLY A 58 -60.97 15.58 15.62
N SER A 59 -60.39 16.00 14.48
CA SER A 59 -58.95 16.14 14.34
C SER A 59 -58.58 17.29 13.39
N VAL A 60 -57.46 17.96 13.68
CA VAL A 60 -56.86 19.00 12.85
C VAL A 60 -55.35 18.77 12.76
N THR A 61 -54.78 18.98 11.57
CA THR A 61 -53.34 18.89 11.33
C THR A 61 -52.72 20.30 11.31
N SER A 62 -51.50 20.44 11.83
CA SER A 62 -50.72 21.68 11.77
C SER A 62 -50.22 21.96 10.35
N ASN A 63 -49.60 23.13 10.16
CA ASN A 63 -48.72 23.35 9.02
C ASN A 63 -47.52 22.38 9.04
N LYS A 64 -46.88 22.23 7.88
CA LYS A 64 -45.65 21.45 7.70
C LYS A 64 -44.43 22.31 7.99
N VAL A 65 -43.50 21.80 8.79
CA VAL A 65 -42.15 22.36 8.94
C VAL A 65 -41.18 21.46 8.19
N THR A 66 -40.33 22.04 7.36
CA THR A 66 -39.30 21.33 6.60
C THR A 66 -37.92 21.88 6.97
N VAL A 67 -37.02 21.00 7.36
CA VAL A 67 -35.59 21.27 7.61
C VAL A 67 -34.79 20.50 6.59
N LYS A 68 -33.87 21.16 5.88
CA LYS A 68 -32.94 20.48 4.99
C LYS A 68 -31.66 20.15 5.74
N VAL A 69 -31.16 18.93 5.58
CA VAL A 69 -29.88 18.51 6.15
C VAL A 69 -28.75 19.09 5.31
N ASP A 70 -27.90 19.90 5.95
CA ASP A 70 -26.69 20.43 5.34
C ASP A 70 -25.61 19.35 5.21
N GLU A 71 -24.64 19.61 4.34
CA GLU A 71 -23.49 18.73 4.15
C GLU A 71 -22.45 18.97 5.25
N LEU A 72 -21.94 17.88 5.82
CA LEU A 72 -20.86 17.85 6.78
C LEU A 72 -19.59 17.42 6.05
N LEU A 73 -18.59 18.31 6.05
CA LEU A 73 -17.29 18.06 5.45
C LEU A 73 -16.36 17.42 6.48
N ASP A 74 -16.18 16.11 6.37
CA ASP A 74 -15.24 15.36 7.20
C ASP A 74 -14.46 14.32 6.38
N VAL A 75 -13.18 14.15 6.72
CA VAL A 75 -12.27 13.23 6.02
C VAL A 75 -11.43 12.45 7.01
N ALA A 76 -11.20 11.17 6.71
CA ALA A 76 -10.23 10.35 7.42
C ALA A 76 -9.12 9.91 6.45
N VAL A 77 -7.87 9.99 6.91
CA VAL A 77 -6.71 9.44 6.21
C VAL A 77 -6.00 8.45 7.13
N SER A 78 -5.74 7.25 6.64
CA SER A 78 -4.96 6.24 7.37
C SER A 78 -3.89 5.63 6.48
N THR A 79 -2.72 5.34 7.04
CA THR A 79 -1.75 4.46 6.39
C THR A 79 -2.25 3.02 6.43
N LEU A 80 -2.04 2.28 5.34
CA LEU A 80 -2.29 0.83 5.25
C LEU A 80 -0.98 0.02 5.31
N SER A 81 0.17 0.69 5.41
CA SER A 81 1.47 0.03 5.57
C SER A 81 1.66 -0.46 7.01
N THR A 82 1.93 -1.75 7.18
CA THR A 82 2.23 -2.37 8.49
C THR A 82 3.72 -2.37 8.83
N ALA A 83 4.58 -2.05 7.85
CA ALA A 83 6.03 -1.88 8.00
C ALA A 83 6.50 -0.76 7.06
N PRO A 84 7.70 -0.17 7.28
CA PRO A 84 8.28 0.79 6.36
C PRO A 84 8.44 0.20 4.95
N ALA A 85 8.01 0.93 3.92
CA ALA A 85 8.22 0.49 2.54
C ALA A 85 9.71 0.60 2.18
N THR A 86 10.21 -0.38 1.45
CA THR A 86 11.62 -0.40 1.03
C THR A 86 11.79 0.41 -0.25
N ALA A 87 12.64 1.45 -0.19
CA ALA A 87 13.09 2.15 -1.38
C ALA A 87 14.49 1.69 -1.78
N THR A 88 14.68 1.42 -3.06
CA THR A 88 15.98 1.02 -3.65
C THR A 88 16.32 2.01 -4.77
N SER A 89 16.92 1.53 -5.87
CA SER A 89 16.92 2.24 -7.15
C SER A 89 15.50 2.37 -7.74
N ALA A 90 14.58 1.48 -7.37
CA ALA A 90 13.16 1.58 -7.70
C ALA A 90 12.40 2.41 -6.66
N PRO A 91 11.34 3.14 -7.08
CA PRO A 91 10.48 3.85 -6.13
C PRO A 91 9.83 2.88 -5.13
N ALA A 92 9.80 3.27 -3.86
CA ALA A 92 8.92 2.65 -2.88
C ALA A 92 7.47 3.07 -3.13
N VAL A 93 6.54 2.21 -2.71
CA VAL A 93 5.10 2.50 -2.76
C VAL A 93 4.58 2.58 -1.33
N LEU A 94 4.07 3.74 -0.95
CA LEU A 94 3.35 3.95 0.31
C LEU A 94 1.86 3.87 0.04
N VAL A 95 1.11 3.21 0.91
CA VAL A 95 -0.33 2.94 0.70
C VAL A 95 -1.14 3.63 1.79
N TYR A 96 -2.10 4.43 1.39
CA TYR A 96 -3.03 5.12 2.29
C TYR A 96 -4.48 4.83 1.90
N SER A 97 -5.39 4.94 2.86
CA SER A 97 -6.83 5.04 2.60
C SER A 97 -7.29 6.47 2.87
N VAL A 98 -8.04 7.04 1.94
CA VAL A 98 -8.76 8.31 2.12
C VAL A 98 -10.24 8.00 2.12
N THR A 99 -10.94 8.33 3.20
CA THR A 99 -12.36 8.04 3.40
C THR A 99 -13.13 9.35 3.57
N ASN A 100 -14.23 9.49 2.83
CA ASN A 100 -15.22 10.51 3.11
C ASN A 100 -16.00 10.10 4.37
N SER A 101 -15.73 10.75 5.49
CA SER A 101 -16.46 10.53 6.75
C SER A 101 -17.55 11.58 6.99
N GLY A 102 -17.84 12.40 5.98
CA GLY A 102 -18.98 13.31 5.92
C GLY A 102 -20.28 12.61 5.55
N ASN A 103 -21.35 13.41 5.38
CA ASN A 103 -22.69 12.90 5.03
C ASN A 103 -23.14 13.28 3.59
N GLY A 104 -22.30 13.96 2.81
CA GLY A 104 -22.53 14.29 1.41
C GLY A 104 -21.40 13.80 0.49
N PRO A 105 -21.59 13.78 -0.85
CA PRO A 105 -20.54 13.44 -1.80
C PRO A 105 -19.44 14.51 -1.87
N GLU A 106 -18.19 14.13 -1.61
CA GLU A 106 -17.06 15.08 -1.57
C GLU A 106 -15.83 14.48 -2.25
N ALA A 107 -15.05 15.33 -2.92
CA ALA A 107 -13.74 14.97 -3.46
C ALA A 107 -12.63 15.61 -2.62
N PHE A 108 -11.48 14.96 -2.52
CA PHE A 108 -10.40 15.43 -1.66
C PHE A 108 -9.15 15.76 -2.47
N ASN A 109 -8.65 16.99 -2.31
CA ASN A 109 -7.31 17.35 -2.79
C ASN A 109 -6.26 16.62 -1.95
N LEU A 110 -5.25 16.07 -2.62
CA LEU A 110 -4.21 15.25 -2.04
C LEU A 110 -2.86 15.97 -2.11
N ALA A 111 -2.15 16.00 -0.98
CA ALA A 111 -0.80 16.53 -0.90
C ALA A 111 0.10 15.53 -0.17
N ALA A 112 1.12 15.02 -0.87
CA ALA A 112 2.19 14.22 -0.28
C ALA A 112 3.37 15.12 0.09
N ASP A 113 3.79 15.09 1.35
CA ASP A 113 4.90 15.88 1.87
C ASP A 113 5.98 14.95 2.46
N PRO A 114 7.14 14.83 1.81
CA PRO A 114 8.25 14.03 2.32
C PRO A 114 9.10 14.78 3.37
N LYS A 115 8.83 16.06 3.64
CA LYS A 115 9.62 16.89 4.58
C LYS A 115 9.06 16.81 5.99
N VAL A 116 9.15 15.63 6.58
CA VAL A 116 8.68 15.40 7.95
C VAL A 116 9.83 15.60 8.93
N SER A 117 9.60 16.43 9.96
CA SER A 117 10.59 16.65 11.02
C SER A 117 10.98 15.32 11.67
N GLY A 118 12.29 15.06 11.76
CA GLY A 118 12.84 13.81 12.28
C GLY A 118 13.22 12.78 11.21
N ASN A 119 12.94 13.05 9.93
CA ASN A 119 13.42 12.21 8.83
C ASN A 119 14.95 12.25 8.72
N ALA A 120 15.57 11.09 8.47
CA ALA A 120 17.01 11.02 8.16
C ALA A 120 17.32 11.51 6.73
N PHE A 121 16.33 11.49 5.85
CA PHE A 121 16.38 12.03 4.49
C PHE A 121 14.97 12.37 4.01
N ASP A 122 14.84 13.34 3.10
CA ASP A 122 13.56 13.66 2.45
C ASP A 122 13.44 12.89 1.13
N GLY A 123 12.46 11.99 1.04
CA GLY A 123 12.13 11.30 -0.21
C GLY A 123 11.73 12.27 -1.32
N THR A 124 11.87 11.86 -2.57
CA THR A 124 11.31 12.62 -3.71
C THR A 124 10.00 11.97 -4.15
N ILE A 125 8.91 12.73 -4.10
CA ILE A 125 7.61 12.25 -4.58
C ILE A 125 7.66 12.15 -6.11
N LYS A 126 7.62 10.93 -6.63
CA LYS A 126 7.60 10.67 -8.07
C LYS A 126 6.20 10.89 -8.64
N SER A 127 5.19 10.36 -7.96
CA SER A 127 3.79 10.46 -8.39
C SER A 127 2.84 9.97 -7.31
N LEU A 128 1.56 10.31 -7.47
CA LEU A 128 0.45 9.70 -6.74
C LEU A 128 -0.38 8.88 -7.73
N ALA A 129 -0.95 7.77 -7.28
CA ALA A 129 -1.89 6.97 -8.06
C ALA A 129 -3.08 6.50 -7.21
N LEU A 130 -4.20 6.18 -7.84
CA LEU A 130 -5.38 5.62 -7.20
C LEU A 130 -5.54 4.14 -7.57
N ASP A 131 -5.79 3.32 -6.56
CA ASP A 131 -6.08 1.89 -6.70
C ASP A 131 -7.38 1.67 -7.47
N SER A 132 -7.26 1.41 -8.77
CA SER A 132 -8.40 1.41 -9.69
C SER A 132 -9.06 0.04 -9.79
N ASN A 133 -8.33 -1.03 -9.44
CA ASN A 133 -8.83 -2.41 -9.39
C ASN A 133 -9.18 -2.86 -7.95
N ASN A 134 -8.92 -2.01 -6.96
CA ASN A 134 -9.18 -2.19 -5.54
C ASN A 134 -8.44 -3.38 -4.91
N ASN A 135 -7.30 -3.81 -5.46
CA ASN A 135 -6.55 -4.96 -4.96
C ASN A 135 -5.56 -4.60 -3.82
N GLY A 136 -5.33 -3.32 -3.55
CA GLY A 136 -4.41 -2.84 -2.51
C GLY A 136 -2.92 -2.90 -2.86
N VAL A 137 -2.58 -3.17 -4.12
CA VAL A 137 -1.21 -3.26 -4.64
C VAL A 137 -1.08 -2.31 -5.82
N TYR A 138 0.01 -1.55 -5.89
CA TYR A 138 0.24 -0.67 -7.03
C TYR A 138 0.61 -1.47 -8.28
N ASP A 139 -0.21 -1.37 -9.31
CA ASP A 139 -0.07 -2.02 -10.61
C ASP A 139 0.19 -0.96 -11.70
N PRO A 140 1.45 -0.78 -12.17
CA PRO A 140 1.78 0.18 -13.23
C PRO A 140 0.94 -0.05 -14.49
N GLY A 141 0.24 1.00 -14.94
CA GLY A 141 -0.59 0.97 -16.14
C GLY A 141 -2.01 0.43 -15.94
N VAL A 142 -2.32 -0.13 -14.76
CA VAL A 142 -3.69 -0.46 -14.34
C VAL A 142 -4.23 0.62 -13.40
N ASP A 143 -3.41 1.03 -12.43
CA ASP A 143 -3.79 2.09 -11.51
C ASP A 143 -3.72 3.48 -12.14
N THR A 144 -4.67 4.33 -11.75
CA THR A 144 -4.82 5.66 -12.31
C THR A 144 -3.78 6.61 -11.72
N LEU A 145 -2.81 7.02 -12.53
CA LEU A 145 -1.83 8.04 -12.15
C LEU A 145 -2.48 9.43 -12.05
N LEU A 146 -2.26 10.12 -10.95
CA LEU A 146 -2.70 11.51 -10.78
C LEU A 146 -1.72 12.47 -11.46
N THR A 147 -2.26 13.45 -12.18
CA THR A 147 -1.44 14.42 -12.93
C THR A 147 -1.09 15.62 -12.05
N ALA A 148 0.11 16.17 -12.22
CA ALA A 148 0.52 17.38 -11.51
C ALA A 148 -0.48 18.53 -11.76
N GLY A 149 -0.95 19.19 -10.70
CA GLY A 149 -2.01 20.20 -10.76
C GLY A 149 -3.43 19.63 -10.65
N ALA A 150 -3.61 18.31 -10.69
CA ALA A 150 -4.87 17.61 -10.51
C ALA A 150 -4.70 16.42 -9.53
N LEU A 151 -4.14 16.71 -8.36
CA LEU A 151 -3.95 15.72 -7.29
C LEU A 151 -5.21 15.67 -6.43
N ALA A 152 -6.23 14.95 -6.87
CA ALA A 152 -7.47 14.78 -6.12
C ALA A 152 -8.05 13.38 -6.30
N THR A 153 -8.87 12.96 -5.34
CA THR A 153 -9.73 11.78 -5.49
C THR A 153 -10.87 12.07 -6.48
N PRO A 154 -11.52 11.04 -7.06
CA PRO A 154 -12.88 11.22 -7.55
C PRO A 154 -13.80 11.64 -6.40
N VAL A 155 -15.01 12.11 -6.73
CA VAL A 155 -16.05 12.34 -5.73
C VAL A 155 -16.37 11.01 -5.03
N LEU A 156 -16.23 11.01 -3.70
CA LEU A 156 -16.52 9.87 -2.85
C LEU A 156 -17.87 10.09 -2.20
N ALA A 157 -18.78 9.12 -2.32
CA ALA A 157 -19.99 9.11 -1.51
C ALA A 157 -19.64 8.94 -0.01
N PRO A 158 -20.56 9.27 0.91
CA PRO A 158 -20.38 9.04 2.34
C PRO A 158 -19.93 7.62 2.66
N ASP A 159 -19.00 7.50 3.61
CA ASP A 159 -18.35 6.26 4.05
C ASP A 159 -17.59 5.50 2.95
N LYS A 160 -17.40 6.08 1.76
CA LYS A 160 -16.57 5.49 0.71
C LYS A 160 -15.12 5.92 0.85
N SER A 161 -14.26 4.95 0.55
CA SER A 161 -12.82 5.10 0.59
C SER A 161 -12.21 4.86 -0.77
N VAL A 162 -11.08 5.50 -1.02
CA VAL A 162 -10.16 5.17 -2.11
C VAL A 162 -8.78 4.92 -1.54
N LYS A 163 -8.06 3.94 -2.09
CA LYS A 163 -6.65 3.77 -1.73
C LYS A 163 -5.78 4.64 -2.62
N VAL A 164 -4.83 5.32 -1.98
CA VAL A 164 -3.88 6.23 -2.62
C VAL A 164 -2.49 5.63 -2.49
N PHE A 165 -1.82 5.45 -3.62
CA PHE A 165 -0.42 5.07 -3.70
C PHE A 165 0.43 6.32 -3.84
N VAL A 166 1.44 6.48 -2.97
CA VAL A 166 2.46 7.52 -3.11
C VAL A 166 3.76 6.85 -3.49
N LEU A 167 4.25 7.12 -4.70
CA LEU A 167 5.52 6.59 -5.20
C LEU A 167 6.66 7.53 -4.79
N VAL A 168 7.64 7.00 -4.07
CA VAL A 168 8.72 7.79 -3.47
C VAL A 168 10.08 7.23 -3.90
N THR A 169 10.93 8.06 -4.49
CA THR A 169 12.32 7.71 -4.81
C THR A 169 13.27 8.22 -3.74
N LEU A 170 14.38 7.50 -3.52
CA LEU A 170 15.44 7.97 -2.65
C LEU A 170 16.09 9.24 -3.21
N PRO A 171 16.40 10.24 -2.37
CA PRO A 171 17.22 11.36 -2.78
C PRO A 171 18.68 10.92 -2.94
N ALA A 172 19.47 11.73 -3.67
CA ALA A 172 20.91 11.59 -3.67
C ALA A 172 21.45 11.77 -2.23
N GLY A 173 22.39 10.91 -1.83
CA GLY A 173 23.02 10.98 -0.50
C GLY A 173 22.27 10.26 0.62
N ALA A 174 21.12 9.63 0.36
CA ALA A 174 20.55 8.67 1.31
C ALA A 174 21.54 7.52 1.57
N ALA A 175 21.66 7.10 2.82
CA ALA A 175 22.50 5.99 3.23
C ALA A 175 21.65 4.74 3.52
N ASP A 176 22.27 3.57 3.39
CA ASP A 176 21.60 2.29 3.67
C ASP A 176 21.05 2.24 5.10
N ALA A 177 19.89 1.60 5.25
CA ALA A 177 19.14 1.44 6.50
C ALA A 177 18.62 2.73 7.15
N GLN A 178 18.84 3.91 6.56
CA GLN A 178 18.18 5.13 7.02
C GLN A 178 16.66 5.01 6.86
N THR A 179 15.92 5.59 7.79
CA THR A 179 14.46 5.63 7.76
C THR A 179 13.95 7.05 7.59
N SER A 180 12.77 7.15 6.97
CA SER A 180 12.08 8.40 6.70
C SER A 180 10.56 8.17 6.73
N GLN A 181 9.77 9.23 6.71
CA GLN A 181 8.32 9.18 6.63
C GLN A 181 7.81 10.17 5.58
N VAL A 182 6.69 9.83 4.96
CA VAL A 182 5.95 10.75 4.09
C VAL A 182 4.57 10.96 4.67
N ARG A 183 4.13 12.22 4.72
CA ARG A 183 2.78 12.61 5.10
C ARG A 183 1.91 12.67 3.85
N LEU A 184 0.79 11.96 3.86
CA LEU A 184 -0.31 12.23 2.92
C LEU A 184 -1.37 13.05 3.65
N THR A 185 -1.74 14.19 3.08
CA THR A 185 -2.84 15.05 3.55
C THR A 185 -3.96 15.03 2.52
N ALA A 186 -5.20 14.86 2.98
CA ALA A 186 -6.41 14.99 2.18
C ALA A 186 -7.25 16.17 2.72
N THR A 187 -7.74 17.03 1.82
CA THR A 187 -8.55 18.22 2.16
C THR A 187 -9.79 18.28 1.27
N ALA A 188 -10.97 18.57 1.84
CA ALA A 188 -12.20 18.66 1.06
C ALA A 188 -12.09 19.75 -0.01
N GLN A 189 -12.60 19.49 -1.21
CA GLN A 189 -12.56 20.47 -2.31
C GLN A 189 -13.53 21.63 -2.08
N THR A 190 -14.64 21.38 -1.38
CA THR A 190 -15.59 22.44 -1.01
C THR A 190 -14.96 23.51 -0.10
N GLY A 191 -14.08 23.09 0.81
CA GLY A 191 -13.27 23.97 1.63
C GLY A 191 -12.86 23.39 2.98
N THR A 192 -11.97 24.08 3.68
CA THR A 192 -11.47 23.71 5.01
C THR A 192 -11.63 24.86 6.00
N GLY A 193 -11.59 24.57 7.30
CA GLY A 193 -11.78 25.59 8.32
C GLY A 193 -11.90 25.05 9.73
N THR A 194 -12.24 25.93 10.67
CA THR A 194 -12.63 25.50 12.02
C THR A 194 -13.98 24.79 11.98
N PRO A 195 -14.25 23.84 12.89
CA PRO A 195 -15.57 23.20 12.95
C PRO A 195 -16.71 24.23 13.01
N GLY A 196 -17.73 24.03 12.19
CA GLY A 196 -18.87 24.94 12.03
C GLY A 196 -18.69 26.05 10.99
N THR A 197 -17.51 26.19 10.35
CA THR A 197 -17.37 27.08 9.19
C THR A 197 -18.34 26.62 8.08
N SER A 198 -19.18 27.53 7.59
CA SER A 198 -20.17 27.25 6.54
C SER A 198 -19.76 27.83 5.18
N PHE A 199 -20.00 27.05 4.13
CA PHE A 199 -19.93 27.42 2.73
C PHE A 199 -21.34 27.43 2.14
N THR A 200 -21.91 28.62 2.02
CA THR A 200 -23.33 28.79 1.66
C THR A 200 -23.68 28.21 0.30
N GLY A 201 -24.72 27.38 0.24
CA GLY A 201 -25.24 26.79 -0.99
C GLY A 201 -24.29 25.81 -1.69
N LYS A 202 -23.21 25.39 -1.02
CA LYS A 202 -22.21 24.45 -1.56
C LYS A 202 -22.47 22.99 -1.19
N GLY A 203 -23.38 22.74 -0.24
CA GLY A 203 -23.74 21.38 0.14
C GLY A 203 -24.66 20.71 -0.87
N GLU A 204 -24.62 19.39 -0.90
CA GLU A 204 -25.54 18.55 -1.68
C GLU A 204 -27.01 18.93 -1.46
N GLY A 205 -27.84 18.86 -2.52
CA GLY A 205 -29.23 19.34 -2.48
C GLY A 205 -29.36 20.86 -2.29
N GLY A 206 -28.29 21.63 -2.53
CA GLY A 206 -28.25 23.09 -2.43
C GLY A 206 -28.32 23.62 -1.00
N GLY A 207 -27.97 22.80 -0.01
CA GLY A 207 -27.77 23.22 1.37
C GLY A 207 -26.43 23.94 1.56
N ASP A 208 -26.10 24.25 2.80
CA ASP A 208 -24.76 24.69 3.14
C ASP A 208 -23.83 23.47 3.26
N ALA A 209 -22.54 23.66 2.99
CA ALA A 209 -21.52 22.71 3.39
C ALA A 209 -20.82 23.23 4.64
N VAL A 210 -20.74 22.43 5.68
CA VAL A 210 -20.31 22.82 7.02
C VAL A 210 -19.10 21.97 7.41
N VAL A 211 -18.03 22.64 7.80
CA VAL A 211 -16.80 21.97 8.23
C VAL A 211 -17.06 21.19 9.52
N GLY A 212 -16.76 19.89 9.49
CA GLY A 212 -16.87 19.02 10.65
C GLY A 212 -15.65 19.07 11.58
N LEU A 213 -15.55 18.07 12.46
CA LEU A 213 -14.52 18.03 13.51
C LEU A 213 -13.12 17.80 12.96
N THR A 214 -13.02 17.21 11.77
CA THR A 214 -11.73 16.97 11.10
C THR A 214 -11.16 18.24 10.49
N THR A 215 -11.80 19.40 10.62
CA THR A 215 -11.44 20.64 9.90
C THR A 215 -11.54 20.51 8.37
N ALA A 216 -12.25 19.47 7.90
CA ALA A 216 -12.26 18.98 6.53
C ALA A 216 -10.86 18.69 5.97
N SER A 217 -9.93 18.31 6.86
CA SER A 217 -8.52 18.06 6.55
C SER A 217 -7.93 17.01 7.48
N ALA A 218 -7.48 15.89 6.93
CA ALA A 218 -6.80 14.84 7.71
C ALA A 218 -5.50 14.42 7.04
N ASN A 219 -4.59 13.86 7.83
CA ASN A 219 -3.33 13.35 7.33
C ASN A 219 -2.91 12.07 8.06
N SER A 220 -2.04 11.31 7.39
CA SER A 220 -1.37 10.16 7.98
C SER A 220 0.07 10.06 7.49
N LEU A 221 0.90 9.37 8.26
CA LEU A 221 2.31 9.14 7.98
C LEU A 221 2.52 7.68 7.59
N ALA A 222 3.31 7.43 6.54
CA ALA A 222 3.80 6.09 6.22
C ALA A 222 5.33 6.09 6.22
N GLY A 223 5.91 5.01 6.74
CA GLY A 223 7.35 4.85 6.88
C GLY A 223 8.02 4.37 5.59
N LEU A 224 9.28 4.76 5.43
CA LEU A 224 10.17 4.40 4.36
C LEU A 224 11.51 3.96 4.94
N VAL A 225 12.15 2.96 4.33
CA VAL A 225 13.53 2.57 4.64
C VAL A 225 14.36 2.53 3.36
N ALA A 226 15.54 3.13 3.39
CA ALA A 226 16.50 3.06 2.31
C ALA A 226 17.21 1.71 2.33
N SER A 227 17.15 0.99 1.20
CA SER A 227 17.86 -0.27 1.01
C SER A 227 18.80 -0.16 -0.17
N LEU A 228 20.07 0.06 0.15
CA LEU A 228 21.12 0.36 -0.81
C LEU A 228 22.22 -0.68 -0.73
N ALA A 229 22.93 -0.86 -1.84
CA ALA A 229 24.10 -1.73 -1.89
C ALA A 229 25.33 -0.94 -2.36
N ASN A 230 26.49 -1.24 -1.76
CA ASN A 230 27.77 -0.66 -2.15
C ASN A 230 28.75 -1.77 -2.52
N LEU A 231 29.53 -1.55 -3.57
CA LEU A 231 30.57 -2.47 -4.03
C LEU A 231 31.95 -2.03 -3.54
N THR A 232 32.73 -2.98 -3.07
CA THR A 232 34.19 -2.86 -2.95
C THR A 232 34.83 -3.99 -3.73
N LEU A 233 35.80 -3.68 -4.59
CA LEU A 233 36.56 -4.65 -5.35
C LEU A 233 38.01 -4.64 -4.87
N THR A 234 38.47 -5.76 -4.31
CA THR A 234 39.84 -5.90 -3.82
C THR A 234 40.60 -6.89 -4.69
N LYS A 235 41.68 -6.43 -5.33
CA LYS A 235 42.61 -7.30 -6.07
C LYS A 235 43.77 -7.72 -5.17
N SER A 236 44.08 -9.01 -5.18
CA SER A 236 45.20 -9.61 -4.47
C SER A 236 45.92 -10.61 -5.38
N ALA A 237 47.15 -10.98 -5.02
CA ALA A 237 47.94 -11.92 -5.80
C ALA A 237 48.75 -12.85 -4.89
N THR A 238 48.91 -14.10 -5.31
CA THR A 238 49.90 -15.03 -4.78
C THR A 238 50.84 -15.46 -5.89
N ILE A 239 52.08 -15.79 -5.52
CA ILE A 239 53.13 -16.14 -6.48
C ILE A 239 53.64 -17.53 -6.14
N LEU A 240 53.75 -18.39 -7.15
CA LEU A 240 54.43 -19.66 -7.07
C LEU A 240 55.48 -19.72 -8.18
N ASP A 241 56.76 -19.61 -7.79
CA ASP A 241 57.87 -19.83 -8.72
C ASP A 241 58.17 -21.33 -8.91
N PRO A 242 58.91 -21.70 -9.97
CA PRO A 242 59.28 -23.10 -10.22
C PRO A 242 60.15 -23.74 -9.13
N PHE A 243 60.68 -22.94 -8.19
CA PHE A 243 61.56 -23.38 -7.11
C PHE A 243 60.84 -23.47 -5.75
N GLY A 244 59.56 -23.11 -5.68
CA GLY A 244 58.75 -23.12 -4.46
C GLY A 244 58.95 -21.94 -3.50
N THR A 245 59.55 -20.82 -3.93
CA THR A 245 59.96 -19.72 -3.02
C THR A 245 59.12 -18.44 -3.09
N ALA A 246 58.02 -18.45 -3.84
CA ALA A 246 57.10 -17.33 -4.05
C ALA A 246 57.76 -16.02 -4.56
N LYS A 247 58.82 -16.12 -5.37
CA LYS A 247 59.51 -14.98 -5.98
C LYS A 247 58.96 -14.67 -7.38
N PRO A 248 58.82 -13.37 -7.75
CA PRO A 248 58.38 -12.98 -9.10
C PRO A 248 59.53 -13.11 -10.12
N VAL A 249 59.89 -14.34 -10.48
CA VAL A 249 60.92 -14.65 -11.50
C VAL A 249 60.27 -15.15 -12.79
N PRO A 250 60.96 -15.07 -13.95
CA PRO A 250 60.50 -15.70 -15.19
C PRO A 250 60.07 -17.15 -14.96
N GLY A 251 58.90 -17.51 -15.48
CA GLY A 251 58.27 -18.80 -15.29
C GLY A 251 57.41 -18.95 -14.03
N ALA A 252 57.43 -18.00 -13.09
CA ALA A 252 56.54 -18.01 -11.93
C ALA A 252 55.08 -17.79 -12.35
N VAL A 253 54.17 -18.47 -11.65
CA VAL A 253 52.72 -18.29 -11.81
C VAL A 253 52.23 -17.31 -10.76
N VAL A 254 51.58 -16.24 -11.20
CA VAL A 254 50.88 -15.28 -10.37
C VAL A 254 49.39 -15.60 -10.44
N THR A 255 48.79 -15.98 -9.31
CA THR A 255 47.35 -16.19 -9.19
C THR A 255 46.71 -14.92 -8.63
N TYR A 256 45.93 -14.23 -9.45
CA TYR A 256 45.15 -13.08 -9.02
C TYR A 256 43.81 -13.52 -8.43
N SER A 257 43.38 -12.80 -7.40
CA SER A 257 42.06 -12.96 -6.78
C SER A 257 41.40 -11.60 -6.62
N LEU A 258 40.23 -11.44 -7.23
CA LEU A 258 39.38 -10.26 -7.27
C LEU A 258 38.16 -10.52 -6.39
N ALA A 259 38.17 -10.00 -5.16
CA ALA A 259 37.04 -10.12 -4.24
C ALA A 259 36.09 -8.93 -4.42
N ALA A 260 34.93 -9.20 -5.02
CA ALA A 260 33.81 -8.27 -5.15
C ALA A 260 32.88 -8.40 -3.94
N LYS A 261 33.05 -7.52 -2.95
CA LYS A 261 32.24 -7.47 -1.74
C LYS A 261 31.09 -6.48 -1.90
N VAL A 262 29.86 -6.98 -1.83
CA VAL A 262 28.65 -6.15 -1.82
C VAL A 262 28.19 -5.99 -0.36
N SER A 263 28.04 -4.74 0.09
CA SER A 263 27.62 -4.38 1.44
C SER A 263 26.29 -3.63 1.41
N GLY A 264 25.64 -3.48 2.58
CA GLY A 264 24.32 -2.86 2.72
C GLY A 264 23.18 -3.89 2.66
N SER A 265 21.94 -3.40 2.76
CA SER A 265 20.72 -4.23 2.76
C SER A 265 20.12 -4.46 1.37
N GLY A 266 20.54 -3.68 0.37
CA GLY A 266 20.03 -3.75 -1.00
C GLY A 266 20.71 -4.83 -1.86
N SER A 267 20.59 -4.70 -3.18
CA SER A 267 21.27 -5.55 -4.16
C SER A 267 21.85 -4.72 -5.31
N LEU A 268 22.93 -5.21 -5.92
CA LEU A 268 23.43 -4.71 -7.20
C LEU A 268 22.94 -5.63 -8.32
N ASP A 269 22.43 -5.04 -9.39
CA ASP A 269 22.04 -5.77 -10.60
C ASP A 269 23.15 -5.64 -11.67
N GLY A 270 23.38 -6.70 -12.44
CA GLY A 270 24.33 -6.68 -13.56
C GLY A 270 25.80 -6.48 -13.18
N LEU A 271 26.22 -6.99 -12.02
CA LEU A 271 27.61 -6.87 -11.61
C LEU A 271 28.53 -7.66 -12.56
N HIS A 272 29.60 -7.02 -12.99
CA HIS A 272 30.52 -7.52 -14.02
C HIS A 272 31.97 -7.18 -13.64
N VAL A 273 32.90 -8.12 -13.85
CA VAL A 273 34.32 -7.97 -13.50
C VAL A 273 35.18 -8.25 -14.73
N ILE A 274 35.95 -7.24 -15.14
CA ILE A 274 36.88 -7.32 -16.27
C ILE A 274 38.29 -7.02 -15.75
N ASP A 275 39.28 -7.76 -16.25
CA ASP A 275 40.69 -7.53 -15.93
C ASP A 275 41.57 -7.90 -17.13
N THR A 276 42.51 -7.04 -17.50
CA THR A 276 43.43 -7.28 -18.61
C THR A 276 44.65 -8.08 -18.16
N ILE A 277 45.22 -8.91 -19.03
CA ILE A 277 46.48 -9.60 -18.74
C ILE A 277 47.64 -8.58 -18.74
N PRO A 278 48.43 -8.45 -17.66
CA PRO A 278 49.54 -7.51 -17.61
C PRO A 278 50.65 -7.84 -18.62
N ASP A 279 51.29 -6.81 -19.15
CA ASP A 279 52.49 -6.95 -19.99
C ASP A 279 53.58 -7.77 -19.31
N GLY A 280 54.31 -8.57 -20.09
CA GLY A 280 55.35 -9.46 -19.56
C GLY A 280 54.80 -10.72 -18.87
N THR A 281 53.49 -10.95 -18.94
CA THR A 281 52.86 -12.20 -18.48
C THR A 281 52.02 -12.84 -19.59
N THR A 282 51.73 -14.13 -19.46
CA THR A 282 50.84 -14.89 -20.33
C THR A 282 49.74 -15.53 -19.50
N TYR A 283 48.49 -15.41 -19.91
CA TYR A 283 47.36 -16.10 -19.27
C TYR A 283 47.60 -17.61 -19.17
N VAL A 284 47.27 -18.21 -18.02
CA VAL A 284 47.29 -19.67 -17.86
C VAL A 284 45.92 -20.23 -18.23
N PRO A 285 45.79 -21.00 -19.34
CA PRO A 285 44.49 -21.54 -19.75
C PRO A 285 43.84 -22.43 -18.70
N GLY A 286 42.52 -22.34 -18.57
CA GLY A 286 41.70 -23.09 -17.61
C GLY A 286 41.90 -22.65 -16.16
N SER A 287 42.51 -21.47 -15.93
CA SER A 287 42.76 -20.95 -14.59
C SER A 287 41.60 -20.13 -14.03
N LEU A 288 40.63 -19.74 -14.87
CA LEU A 288 39.51 -18.90 -14.46
C LEU A 288 38.56 -19.65 -13.50
N LYS A 289 38.22 -19.01 -12.39
CA LYS A 289 37.24 -19.51 -11.42
C LYS A 289 36.35 -18.39 -10.92
N LEU A 290 35.10 -18.74 -10.66
CA LEU A 290 34.17 -17.94 -9.86
C LEU A 290 33.89 -18.67 -8.55
N ASP A 291 34.22 -18.00 -7.44
CA ASP A 291 34.33 -18.58 -6.12
C ASP A 291 35.25 -19.81 -6.16
N ALA A 292 34.71 -21.01 -5.93
CA ALA A 292 35.45 -22.27 -6.03
C ALA A 292 35.20 -23.02 -7.36
N ALA A 293 34.24 -22.58 -8.17
CA ALA A 293 33.85 -23.25 -9.40
C ALA A 293 34.76 -22.83 -10.57
N ALA A 294 35.25 -23.81 -11.34
CA ALA A 294 35.95 -23.53 -12.58
C ALA A 294 34.97 -22.96 -13.62
N LEU A 295 35.44 -21.98 -14.37
CA LEU A 295 34.81 -21.50 -15.59
C LEU A 295 35.65 -21.94 -16.78
N THR A 296 35.03 -22.08 -17.93
CA THR A 296 35.73 -22.27 -19.19
C THR A 296 36.31 -20.94 -19.66
N ASP A 297 37.33 -21.02 -20.50
CA ASP A 297 37.97 -19.83 -21.07
C ASP A 297 37.21 -19.29 -22.29
N ALA A 298 36.39 -20.15 -22.92
CA ALA A 298 35.69 -19.82 -24.16
C ALA A 298 34.44 -18.97 -23.87
N ALA A 299 34.05 -18.16 -24.84
CA ALA A 299 32.72 -17.55 -24.82
C ALA A 299 31.65 -18.63 -25.07
N ASP A 300 31.19 -19.26 -24.00
CA ASP A 300 30.16 -20.30 -24.03
C ASP A 300 28.96 -19.97 -23.12
N GLY A 301 28.29 -20.99 -22.57
CA GLY A 301 27.11 -20.83 -21.74
C GLY A 301 27.39 -20.54 -20.26
N ASP A 302 28.66 -20.56 -19.83
CA ASP A 302 29.01 -20.20 -18.46
C ASP A 302 29.21 -18.68 -18.27
N ALA A 303 29.62 -18.29 -17.08
CA ALA A 303 29.64 -16.90 -16.64
C ALA A 303 30.91 -16.13 -17.02
N GLY A 304 31.92 -16.77 -17.62
CA GLY A 304 33.23 -16.15 -17.82
C GLY A 304 33.89 -16.45 -19.16
N VAL A 305 34.78 -15.56 -19.54
CA VAL A 305 35.69 -15.70 -20.69
C VAL A 305 37.08 -15.37 -20.21
N GLY A 306 38.07 -16.16 -20.61
CA GLY A 306 39.47 -16.01 -20.22
C GLY A 306 40.39 -16.14 -21.43
N GLY A 307 41.48 -15.38 -21.47
CA GLY A 307 42.44 -15.52 -22.54
C GLY A 307 43.53 -14.45 -22.54
N ALA A 308 44.26 -14.36 -23.65
CA ALA A 308 45.39 -13.45 -23.79
C ALA A 308 45.00 -11.97 -23.62
N SER A 309 43.76 -11.59 -23.91
CA SER A 309 43.26 -10.21 -23.75
C SER A 309 42.87 -9.89 -22.31
N GLY A 310 42.55 -10.88 -21.48
CA GLY A 310 42.05 -10.67 -20.13
C GLY A 310 41.04 -11.72 -19.69
N ILE A 311 40.37 -11.39 -18.59
CA ILE A 311 39.17 -12.06 -18.11
C ILE A 311 37.97 -11.13 -18.19
N ASP A 312 36.80 -11.71 -18.39
CA ASP A 312 35.50 -11.05 -18.41
C ASP A 312 34.52 -11.99 -17.70
N VAL A 313 33.99 -11.60 -16.53
CA VAL A 313 33.14 -12.47 -15.69
C VAL A 313 31.88 -11.76 -15.25
N THR A 314 30.73 -12.32 -15.64
CA THR A 314 29.40 -11.83 -15.29
C THR A 314 28.94 -12.45 -13.97
N LEU A 315 28.76 -11.61 -12.95
CA LEU A 315 28.29 -12.02 -11.61
C LEU A 315 26.77 -11.92 -11.47
N GLY A 316 26.12 -11.10 -12.30
CA GLY A 316 24.67 -10.92 -12.30
C GLY A 316 24.18 -10.12 -11.07
N LYS A 317 23.04 -10.53 -10.51
CA LYS A 317 22.44 -9.88 -9.34
C LYS A 317 23.07 -10.39 -8.04
N ILE A 318 23.63 -9.49 -7.24
CA ILE A 318 24.29 -9.81 -5.97
C ILE A 318 23.66 -9.02 -4.83
N ALA A 319 23.14 -9.74 -3.82
CA ALA A 319 22.60 -9.14 -2.60
C ALA A 319 23.73 -8.63 -1.69
N GLY A 320 23.44 -7.56 -0.95
CA GLY A 320 24.31 -7.06 0.10
C GLY A 320 24.61 -8.12 1.17
N GLY A 321 25.80 -8.02 1.76
CA GLY A 321 26.36 -9.05 2.63
C GLY A 321 27.07 -10.18 1.87
N THR A 322 27.00 -10.22 0.54
CA THR A 322 27.64 -11.26 -0.28
C THR A 322 29.02 -10.81 -0.77
N THR A 323 29.97 -11.74 -0.81
CA THR A 323 31.24 -11.57 -1.54
C THR A 323 31.34 -12.62 -2.63
N LYS A 324 31.69 -12.19 -3.85
CA LYS A 324 32.04 -13.07 -4.97
C LYS A 324 33.51 -12.92 -5.30
N THR A 325 34.18 -14.02 -5.59
CA THR A 325 35.63 -14.00 -5.86
C THR A 325 35.92 -14.50 -7.27
N VAL A 326 36.52 -13.67 -8.11
CA VAL A 326 37.04 -14.12 -9.41
C VAL A 326 38.52 -14.41 -9.29
N VAL A 327 38.96 -15.58 -9.73
CA VAL A 327 40.36 -16.01 -9.66
C VAL A 327 40.84 -16.35 -11.06
N PHE A 328 42.05 -15.92 -11.40
CA PHE A 328 42.73 -16.32 -12.62
C PHE A 328 44.24 -16.31 -12.43
N ALA A 329 44.98 -16.99 -13.29
CA ALA A 329 46.43 -17.06 -13.20
C ALA A 329 47.12 -16.58 -14.48
N VAL A 330 48.28 -15.98 -14.30
CA VAL A 330 49.21 -15.61 -15.38
C VAL A 330 50.59 -16.17 -15.07
N LYS A 331 51.39 -16.43 -16.09
CA LYS A 331 52.78 -16.84 -15.97
C LYS A 331 53.68 -15.70 -16.39
N ILE A 332 54.71 -15.38 -15.60
CA ILE A 332 55.73 -14.39 -15.97
C ILE A 332 56.55 -14.97 -17.13
N ASN A 333 56.68 -14.20 -18.22
CA ASN A 333 57.37 -14.61 -19.46
C ASN A 333 58.88 -14.77 -19.28
#